data_AF-A0ABD2R9K3-F1
#
_entry.id   AF-A0ABD2R9K3-F1
#
_cell.length_a   1.000
_cell.length_b   1.000
_cell.length_c   1.000
_cell.angle_alpha   90.00
_cell.angle_beta   90.00
_cell.angle_gamma   90.00
#
_symmetry.space_group_name_H-M   'P 1'
#
loop_
_entity.id
_entity.type
_entity.pdbx_description
1 polymer ?
#
loop_
_entity_poly.entity_id
_entity_poly.type
_entity_poly.pdbx_seq_one_letter_code
_entity_poly.pdbx_strand_id
1 'polypeptide(L)'
;MVYILSFFTVKEAADTSLLSRRWLNLWTYIDHLDFDATKYLDQVAMQPKLQKGHMNKYLTWVNSTLQKFKGQRLDQFRVYYDLNKFAQHHIDKWLELAFSKKVQRLELDLLRCGLFTRNFDSCYTFPECLLGLEDSSLYSNNLQILSLVKQNFKSLNVLLLKFANVT
;
A
#
# COMPACT_ATOMS: atom_id res chain seq x y z
N MET A 1 -21.02 14.29 11.21
CA MET A 1 -20.95 15.07 9.96
C MET A 1 -19.67 14.75 9.19
N VAL A 2 -19.44 13.48 8.78
CA VAL A 2 -18.34 13.08 7.87
C VAL A 2 -18.75 11.79 7.14
N TYR A 3 -19.63 11.87 6.15
CA TYR A 3 -19.93 10.73 5.25
C TYR A 3 -19.37 10.93 3.83
N ILE A 4 -18.97 12.16 3.48
CA ILE A 4 -18.54 12.54 2.12
C ILE A 4 -17.08 12.11 1.84
N LEU A 5 -16.25 11.90 2.87
CA LEU A 5 -14.83 11.54 2.70
C LEU A 5 -14.59 10.02 2.54
N SER A 6 -15.60 9.18 2.73
CA SER A 6 -15.47 7.73 2.54
C SER A 6 -15.42 7.29 1.07
N PHE A 7 -15.84 8.18 0.16
CA PHE A 7 -15.87 7.94 -1.29
C PHE A 7 -14.87 8.78 -2.08
N PHE A 8 -14.30 9.83 -1.47
CA PHE A 8 -13.33 10.68 -2.16
C PHE A 8 -11.93 10.07 -2.03
N THR A 9 -11.45 9.44 -3.10
CA THR A 9 -10.07 8.98 -3.21
C THR A 9 -9.10 10.13 -2.89
N VAL A 10 -7.88 9.85 -2.42
CA VAL A 10 -6.85 10.88 -2.09
C VAL A 10 -6.70 11.94 -3.19
N LYS A 11 -6.95 11.57 -4.45
CA LYS A 11 -6.97 12.44 -5.63
C LYS A 11 -8.12 13.46 -5.63
N GLU A 12 -9.29 13.01 -5.22
CA GLU A 12 -10.55 13.74 -5.17
C GLU A 12 -10.56 14.74 -3.99
N ALA A 13 -9.90 14.39 -2.88
CA ALA A 13 -9.57 15.33 -1.80
C ALA A 13 -8.58 16.42 -2.26
N ALA A 14 -7.66 16.09 -3.17
CA ALA A 14 -6.77 17.08 -3.79
C ALA A 14 -7.52 17.99 -4.78
N ASP A 15 -8.46 17.46 -5.56
CA ASP A 15 -9.27 18.27 -6.49
C ASP A 15 -10.22 19.22 -5.73
N THR A 16 -10.82 18.77 -4.61
CA THR A 16 -11.62 19.63 -3.73
C THR A 16 -10.78 20.61 -2.89
N SER A 17 -9.47 20.37 -2.73
CA SER A 17 -8.56 21.32 -2.07
C SER A 17 -8.31 22.60 -2.86
N LEU A 18 -8.64 22.63 -4.16
CA LEU A 18 -8.68 23.85 -4.98
C LEU A 18 -9.74 24.85 -4.48
N LEU A 19 -10.79 24.37 -3.82
CA LEU A 19 -11.87 25.20 -3.28
C LEU A 19 -11.56 25.74 -1.87
N SER A 20 -10.61 25.13 -1.14
CA SER A 20 -10.04 25.71 0.09
C SER A 20 -8.79 24.95 0.55
N ARG A 21 -7.69 25.69 0.75
CA ARG A 21 -6.39 25.20 1.30
C ARG A 21 -6.54 24.45 2.61
N ARG A 22 -7.64 24.66 3.34
CA ARG A 22 -7.92 24.00 4.62
C ARG A 22 -8.10 22.49 4.46
N TRP A 23 -8.61 22.03 3.32
CA TRP A 23 -8.84 20.61 3.02
C TRP A 23 -7.58 19.87 2.58
N LEU A 24 -6.61 20.56 1.98
CA LEU A 24 -5.32 19.99 1.56
C LEU A 24 -4.57 19.32 2.71
N ASN A 25 -4.79 19.73 3.96
CA ASN A 25 -4.11 19.14 5.12
C ASN A 25 -4.97 18.13 5.88
N LEU A 26 -6.29 18.15 5.71
CA LEU A 26 -7.19 17.28 6.46
C LEU A 26 -7.05 15.81 6.06
N TRP A 27 -6.74 15.53 4.79
CA TRP A 27 -6.52 14.16 4.33
C TRP A 27 -5.38 13.47 5.10
N THR A 28 -4.38 14.23 5.59
CA THR A 28 -3.24 13.66 6.33
C THR A 28 -3.63 13.01 7.65
N TYR A 29 -4.85 13.22 8.14
CA TYR A 29 -5.37 12.64 9.37
C TYR A 29 -6.44 11.57 9.15
N ILE A 30 -6.80 11.27 7.90
CA ILE A 30 -7.83 10.26 7.60
C ILE A 30 -7.29 8.86 7.88
N ASP A 31 -8.05 8.07 8.61
CA ASP A 31 -7.74 6.69 9.01
C ASP A 31 -7.89 5.65 7.89
N HIS A 32 -8.36 6.04 6.71
CA HIS A 32 -8.52 5.19 5.54
C HIS A 32 -7.65 5.69 4.37
N LEU A 33 -6.67 4.89 3.97
CA LEU A 33 -5.82 5.16 2.81
C LEU A 33 -6.09 4.11 1.72
N ASP A 34 -6.66 4.55 0.59
CA ASP A 34 -6.89 3.72 -0.58
C ASP A 34 -6.03 4.19 -1.76
N PHE A 35 -5.11 3.32 -2.17
CA PHE A 35 -4.21 3.52 -3.29
C PHE A 35 -4.65 2.72 -4.52
N ASP A 36 -5.87 2.99 -5.00
CA ASP A 36 -6.38 2.48 -6.28
C ASP A 36 -5.86 3.30 -7.46
N ALA A 37 -5.09 2.65 -8.32
CA ALA A 37 -4.53 3.23 -9.54
C ALA A 37 -4.92 2.45 -10.80
N THR A 38 -6.06 1.74 -10.79
CA THR A 38 -6.58 0.96 -11.93
C THR A 38 -6.70 1.75 -13.22
N LYS A 39 -7.05 3.04 -13.15
CA LYS A 39 -7.14 3.93 -14.32
C LYS A 39 -5.84 3.98 -15.13
N TYR A 40 -4.69 3.73 -14.51
CA TYR A 40 -3.39 3.67 -15.20
C TYR A 40 -3.09 2.28 -15.78
N LEU A 41 -3.75 1.23 -15.30
CA LEU A 41 -3.55 -0.14 -15.77
C LEU A 41 -4.12 -0.33 -17.18
N ASP A 42 -5.28 0.27 -17.48
CA ASP A 42 -5.85 0.26 -18.84
C ASP A 42 -4.90 0.89 -19.87
N GLN A 43 -4.22 1.98 -19.48
CA GLN A 43 -3.24 2.66 -20.34
C GLN A 43 -1.98 1.81 -20.55
N VAL A 44 -1.53 1.10 -19.51
CA VAL A 44 -0.39 0.17 -19.61
C VAL A 44 -0.73 -1.04 -20.47
N ALA A 45 -1.95 -1.57 -20.38
CA ALA A 45 -2.40 -2.67 -21.23
C ALA A 45 -2.38 -2.27 -22.73
N MET A 46 -2.71 -1.01 -23.04
CA MET A 46 -2.62 -0.47 -24.40
C MET A 46 -1.17 -0.16 -24.82
N GLN A 47 -0.28 0.17 -23.87
CA GLN A 47 1.10 0.57 -24.14
C GLN A 47 2.10 -0.02 -23.11
N PRO A 48 2.53 -1.28 -23.28
CA PRO A 48 3.39 -1.97 -22.31
C PRO A 48 4.73 -1.27 -22.03
N LYS A 49 5.25 -0.51 -23.01
CA LYS A 49 6.49 0.28 -22.87
C LYS A 49 6.41 1.33 -21.75
N LEU A 50 5.20 1.77 -21.38
CA LEU A 50 4.98 2.77 -20.33
C LEU A 50 4.90 2.17 -18.93
N GLN A 51 4.84 0.84 -18.79
CA GLN A 51 4.64 0.14 -17.51
C GLN A 51 5.62 0.61 -16.43
N LYS A 52 6.93 0.64 -16.76
CA LYS A 52 7.97 1.07 -15.80
C LYS A 52 7.77 2.51 -15.34
N GLY A 53 7.41 3.41 -16.26
CA GLY A 53 7.16 4.81 -15.95
C GLY A 53 5.93 4.99 -15.04
N HIS A 54 4.86 4.24 -15.33
CA HIS A 54 3.64 4.28 -14.52
C HIS A 54 3.85 3.67 -13.13
N MET A 55 4.59 2.56 -13.04
CA MET A 55 5.00 1.97 -11.77
C MET A 55 5.80 2.96 -10.93
N ASN A 56 6.80 3.63 -11.50
CA ASN A 56 7.59 4.62 -10.77
C ASN A 56 6.71 5.79 -10.27
N LYS A 57 5.80 6.31 -11.10
CA LYS A 57 4.86 7.36 -10.69
C LYS A 57 3.97 6.91 -9.53
N TYR A 58 3.47 5.68 -9.59
CA TYR A 58 2.68 5.09 -8.51
C TYR A 58 3.50 5.00 -7.22
N LEU A 59 4.71 4.43 -7.28
CA LEU A 59 5.60 4.33 -6.11
C LEU A 59 5.89 5.70 -5.51
N THR A 60 6.24 6.70 -6.32
CA THR A 60 6.48 8.08 -5.85
C THR A 60 5.25 8.67 -5.18
N TRP A 61 4.06 8.45 -5.73
CA TRP A 61 2.80 8.94 -5.17
C TRP A 61 2.49 8.31 -3.80
N VAL A 62 2.55 6.99 -3.69
CA VAL A 62 2.28 6.28 -2.43
C VAL A 62 3.31 6.70 -1.37
N ASN A 63 4.60 6.70 -1.70
CA ASN A 63 5.66 7.12 -0.77
C ASN A 63 5.45 8.56 -0.28
N SER A 64 5.15 9.49 -1.18
CA SER A 64 4.94 10.90 -0.84
C SER A 64 3.69 11.11 0.01
N THR A 65 2.64 10.32 -0.23
CA THR A 65 1.40 10.34 0.56
C THR A 65 1.69 9.84 1.98
N LEU A 66 2.39 8.72 2.10
CA LEU A 66 2.74 8.13 3.39
C LEU A 66 3.68 8.99 4.23
N GLN A 67 4.64 9.69 3.60
CA GLN A 67 5.53 10.63 4.31
C GLN A 67 4.76 11.82 4.92
N LYS A 68 3.64 12.22 4.31
CA LYS A 68 2.82 13.33 4.79
C LYS A 68 1.74 12.88 5.77
N PHE A 69 1.54 11.58 5.94
CA PHE A 69 0.51 11.04 6.80
C PHE A 69 0.81 11.35 8.28
N LYS A 70 -0.14 12.01 8.95
CA LYS A 70 -0.05 12.46 10.35
C LYS A 70 -1.05 11.75 11.26
N GLY A 71 -1.94 10.91 10.71
CA GLY A 71 -2.89 10.12 11.48
C GLY A 71 -2.20 9.28 12.55
N GLN A 72 -2.83 9.18 13.72
CA GLN A 72 -2.32 8.39 14.83
C GLN A 72 -2.65 6.90 14.65
N ARG A 73 -3.79 6.60 14.02
CA ARG A 73 -4.25 5.26 13.72
C ARG A 73 -4.66 5.18 12.26
N LEU A 74 -4.58 3.97 11.74
CA LEU A 74 -5.04 3.63 10.41
C LEU A 74 -6.06 2.50 10.58
N ASP A 75 -7.27 2.69 10.08
CA ASP A 75 -8.30 1.65 10.10
C ASP A 75 -8.22 0.82 8.82
N GLN A 76 -7.94 1.46 7.68
CA GLN A 76 -7.79 0.78 6.40
C GLN A 76 -6.55 1.24 5.64
N PHE A 77 -5.80 0.29 5.11
CA PHE A 77 -4.72 0.49 4.16
C PHE A 77 -4.92 -0.44 2.96
N ARG A 78 -5.18 0.12 1.78
CA ARG A 78 -5.40 -0.63 0.55
C ARG A 78 -4.42 -0.21 -0.52
N VAL A 79 -3.71 -1.18 -1.10
CA VAL A 79 -2.83 -1.03 -2.25
C VAL A 79 -3.41 -1.85 -3.38
N TYR A 80 -3.72 -1.20 -4.50
CA TYR A 80 -4.35 -1.85 -5.64
C TYR A 80 -3.70 -1.41 -6.95
N TYR A 81 -2.64 -2.13 -7.33
CA TYR A 81 -1.83 -1.82 -8.51
C TYR A 81 -0.90 -2.99 -8.91
N ASP A 82 -0.55 -3.08 -10.20
CA ASP A 82 0.35 -4.10 -10.75
C ASP A 82 1.81 -3.87 -10.33
N LEU A 83 2.19 -4.34 -9.12
CA LEU A 83 3.55 -4.23 -8.57
C LEU A 83 4.28 -5.57 -8.62
N ASN A 84 5.58 -5.55 -8.95
CA ASN A 84 6.44 -6.73 -9.02
C ASN A 84 7.54 -6.69 -7.94
N LYS A 85 8.45 -7.68 -7.94
CA LYS A 85 9.57 -7.77 -6.98
C LYS A 85 10.43 -6.52 -6.85
N PHE A 86 10.51 -5.66 -7.87
CA PHE A 86 11.30 -4.42 -7.78
C PHE A 86 10.69 -3.42 -6.78
N ALA A 87 9.39 -3.55 -6.48
CA ALA A 87 8.69 -2.74 -5.49
C ALA A 87 8.77 -3.31 -4.07
N GLN A 88 9.40 -4.46 -3.84
CA GLN A 88 9.40 -5.16 -2.53
C GLN A 88 9.82 -4.24 -1.39
N HIS A 89 10.96 -3.58 -1.50
CA HIS A 89 11.47 -2.67 -0.47
C HIS A 89 10.54 -1.47 -0.19
N HIS A 90 9.71 -1.06 -1.16
CA HIS A 90 8.71 -0.01 -0.95
C HIS A 90 7.51 -0.57 -0.21
N ILE A 91 7.00 -1.71 -0.66
CA ILE A 91 5.83 -2.37 -0.03
C ILE A 91 6.15 -2.70 1.43
N ASP A 92 7.34 -3.24 1.72
CA ASP A 92 7.76 -3.56 3.09
C ASP A 92 7.71 -2.30 3.99
N LYS A 93 8.25 -1.16 3.52
CA LYS A 93 8.16 0.12 4.23
C LYS A 93 6.74 0.63 4.40
N TRP A 94 5.86 0.37 3.43
CA TRP A 94 4.45 0.75 3.53
C TRP A 94 3.75 -0.07 4.61
N LEU A 95 4.05 -1.37 4.67
CA LEU A 95 3.54 -2.28 5.69
C LEU A 95 4.05 -1.88 7.07
N GLU A 96 5.35 -1.58 7.21
CA GLU A 96 5.93 -1.05 8.46
C GLU A 96 5.12 0.13 9.00
N LEU A 97 4.83 1.11 8.14
CA LEU A 97 4.05 2.27 8.53
C LEU A 97 2.63 1.86 8.91
N ALA A 98 1.95 1.05 8.10
CA ALA A 98 0.59 0.60 8.39
C ALA A 98 0.50 -0.14 9.75
N PHE A 99 1.42 -1.06 10.02
CA PHE A 99 1.50 -1.76 11.30
C PHE A 99 1.88 -0.84 12.46
N SER A 100 2.80 0.12 12.27
CA SER A 100 3.11 1.14 13.30
C SER A 100 1.89 1.98 13.69
N LYS A 101 0.93 2.14 12.76
CA LYS A 101 -0.33 2.86 12.95
C LYS A 101 -1.49 1.95 13.35
N LYS A 102 -1.21 0.68 13.72
CA LYS A 102 -2.20 -0.30 14.18
C LYS A 102 -3.32 -0.53 13.16
N VAL A 103 -2.93 -0.72 11.90
CA VAL A 103 -3.86 -1.01 10.80
C VAL A 103 -4.82 -2.15 11.16
N GLN A 104 -6.12 -1.93 10.96
CA GLN A 104 -7.14 -2.94 11.20
C GLN A 104 -7.47 -3.75 9.95
N ARG A 105 -7.48 -3.10 8.79
CA ARG A 105 -7.77 -3.70 7.50
C ARG A 105 -6.64 -3.42 6.53
N LEU A 106 -5.90 -4.47 6.19
CA LEU A 106 -4.79 -4.42 5.25
C LEU A 106 -5.15 -5.18 3.99
N GLU A 107 -5.16 -4.49 2.85
CA GLU A 107 -5.43 -5.07 1.55
C GLU A 107 -4.27 -4.81 0.59
N LEU A 108 -3.62 -5.88 0.14
CA LEU A 108 -2.63 -5.86 -0.92
C LEU A 108 -3.17 -6.67 -2.08
N ASP A 109 -3.65 -5.97 -3.09
CA ASP A 109 -4.13 -6.58 -4.33
C ASP A 109 -3.21 -6.12 -5.46
N LEU A 110 -2.15 -6.91 -5.65
CA LEU A 110 -1.05 -6.61 -6.57
C LEU A 110 -1.39 -7.08 -8.00
N LEU A 111 -2.63 -6.80 -8.42
CA LEU A 111 -3.30 -7.17 -9.68
C LEU A 111 -2.35 -7.61 -10.79
N ARG A 112 -2.63 -8.78 -11.38
CA ARG A 112 -2.10 -9.15 -12.70
C ARG A 112 -2.85 -8.40 -13.81
N CYS A 113 -2.57 -7.12 -14.04
CA CYS A 113 -3.14 -6.48 -15.22
C CYS A 113 -2.32 -6.81 -16.48
N GLY A 114 -2.90 -7.64 -17.35
CA GLY A 114 -2.68 -7.57 -18.80
C GLY A 114 -1.61 -8.47 -19.41
N LEU A 115 -2.07 -9.60 -19.99
CA LEU A 115 -1.50 -10.32 -21.14
C LEU A 115 -0.18 -11.08 -21.01
N PHE A 116 0.65 -10.81 -20.01
CA PHE A 116 1.86 -11.58 -19.78
C PHE A 116 1.73 -12.32 -18.46
N THR A 117 1.72 -13.66 -18.54
CA THR A 117 1.96 -14.54 -17.42
C THR A 117 3.29 -14.12 -16.79
N ARG A 118 3.24 -13.28 -15.75
CA ARG A 118 4.41 -13.04 -14.91
C ARG A 118 4.91 -14.41 -14.48
N ASN A 119 6.18 -14.70 -14.75
CA ASN A 119 6.86 -15.80 -14.07
C ASN A 119 6.64 -15.56 -12.57
N PHE A 120 6.21 -16.58 -11.83
CA PHE A 120 5.95 -16.47 -10.39
C PHE A 120 7.17 -15.89 -9.63
N ASP A 121 8.38 -16.05 -10.18
CA ASP A 121 9.66 -15.44 -9.76
C ASP A 121 9.72 -13.90 -9.82
N SER A 122 8.64 -13.24 -10.27
CA SER A 122 8.53 -11.79 -10.33
C SER A 122 7.44 -11.20 -9.42
N CYS A 123 6.68 -12.05 -8.73
CA CYS A 123 5.71 -11.62 -7.74
C CYS A 123 6.40 -11.04 -6.49
N TYR A 124 5.67 -10.19 -5.77
CA TYR A 124 6.06 -9.77 -4.43
C TYR A 124 5.95 -10.96 -3.46
N THR A 125 6.95 -11.15 -2.62
CA THR A 125 6.92 -12.09 -1.49
C THR A 125 6.52 -11.32 -0.24
N PHE A 126 5.36 -11.66 0.31
CA PHE A 126 4.92 -11.12 1.59
C PHE A 126 5.82 -11.68 2.69
N PRO A 127 6.45 -10.84 3.53
CA PRO A 127 7.34 -11.34 4.56
C PRO A 127 6.56 -12.16 5.61
N GLU A 128 6.79 -13.48 5.66
CA GLU A 128 6.14 -14.38 6.63
C GLU A 128 6.39 -13.99 8.08
N CYS A 129 7.50 -13.31 8.30
CA CYS A 129 7.89 -12.76 9.58
C CYS A 129 6.85 -11.73 10.11
N LEU A 130 6.04 -11.14 9.22
CA LEU A 130 4.88 -10.30 9.57
C LEU A 130 3.68 -11.10 10.05
N LEU A 131 3.55 -12.37 9.67
CA LEU A 131 2.47 -13.28 10.09
C LEU A 131 2.75 -13.92 11.45
N GLY A 132 3.93 -13.68 12.03
CA GLY A 132 4.37 -14.31 13.28
C GLY A 132 4.70 -15.80 13.14
N LEU A 133 4.96 -16.27 11.92
CA LEU A 133 5.04 -17.71 11.61
C LEU A 133 6.42 -18.36 11.73
N GLU A 134 7.55 -17.64 11.88
CA GLU A 134 8.83 -18.31 12.14
C GLU A 134 9.94 -17.45 12.78
N ASP A 135 10.92 -18.17 13.35
CA ASP A 135 12.11 -17.68 14.05
C ASP A 135 13.22 -17.25 13.06
N SER A 136 13.44 -15.94 13.03
CA SER A 136 14.66 -15.22 12.68
C SER A 136 15.82 -16.02 12.03
N SER A 137 16.00 -15.90 10.71
CA SER A 137 17.35 -15.92 10.12
C SER A 137 17.54 -15.27 8.73
N LEU A 138 16.48 -14.94 7.97
CA LEU A 138 16.66 -14.47 6.58
C LEU A 138 16.55 -12.95 6.32
N TYR A 139 16.27 -12.13 7.34
CA TYR A 139 16.29 -10.66 7.20
C TYR A 139 17.05 -10.00 8.34
N SER A 140 18.39 -9.98 8.24
CA SER A 140 19.29 -9.42 9.25
C SER A 140 19.13 -7.90 9.50
N ASN A 141 18.31 -7.19 8.70
CA ASN A 141 18.11 -5.75 8.84
C ASN A 141 16.71 -5.36 9.38
N ASN A 142 15.81 -6.33 9.61
CA ASN A 142 14.38 -6.07 9.86
C ASN A 142 13.91 -6.38 11.30
N LEU A 143 14.82 -6.44 12.27
CA LEU A 143 14.48 -6.75 13.67
C LEU A 143 13.48 -5.74 14.29
N GLN A 144 13.55 -4.46 13.90
CA GLN A 144 12.61 -3.43 14.35
C GLN A 144 11.21 -3.60 13.72
N ILE A 145 11.16 -3.97 12.44
CA ILE A 145 9.91 -4.28 11.72
C ILE A 145 9.22 -5.46 12.40
N LEU A 146 10.00 -6.51 12.68
CA LEU A 146 9.54 -7.72 13.34
C LEU A 146 8.93 -7.44 14.71
N SER A 147 9.56 -6.58 15.52
CA SER A 147 9.01 -6.23 16.83
C SER A 147 7.73 -5.41 16.72
N LEU A 148 7.70 -4.41 15.83
CA LEU A 148 6.53 -3.55 15.62
C LEU A 148 5.33 -4.33 15.09
N VAL A 149 5.59 -5.26 14.16
CA VAL A 149 4.54 -6.07 13.57
C VAL A 149 4.05 -7.09 14.57
N LYS A 150 4.93 -7.84 15.25
CA LYS A 150 4.50 -8.75 16.34
C LYS A 150 3.69 -8.03 17.42
N GLN A 151 4.04 -6.79 17.77
CA GLN A 151 3.30 -6.00 18.76
C GLN A 151 1.92 -5.55 18.25
N ASN A 152 1.82 -5.15 16.98
CA ASN A 152 0.61 -4.52 16.45
C ASN A 152 -0.25 -5.43 15.56
N PHE A 153 0.20 -6.64 15.23
CA PHE A 153 -0.56 -7.62 14.43
C PHE A 153 -1.89 -7.99 15.09
N LYS A 154 -1.95 -7.95 16.43
CA LYS A 154 -3.21 -8.14 17.19
C LYS A 154 -4.28 -7.08 16.89
N SER A 155 -3.91 -5.96 16.27
CA SER A 155 -4.86 -4.92 15.84
C SER A 155 -5.46 -5.21 14.47
N LEU A 156 -4.89 -6.16 13.72
CA LEU A 156 -5.32 -6.53 12.37
C LEU A 156 -6.54 -7.44 12.46
N ASN A 157 -7.67 -6.98 11.92
CA ASN A 157 -8.91 -7.73 11.82
C ASN A 157 -9.04 -8.41 10.46
N VAL A 158 -8.52 -7.79 9.41
CA VAL A 158 -8.65 -8.27 8.02
C VAL A 158 -7.32 -8.15 7.30
N LEU A 159 -6.82 -9.27 6.78
CA LEU A 159 -5.69 -9.35 5.88
C LEU A 159 -6.15 -9.94 4.55
N LEU A 160 -6.07 -9.16 3.47
CA LEU A 160 -6.34 -9.64 2.12
C LEU A 160 -5.08 -9.51 1.27
N LEU A 161 -4.51 -10.65 0.90
CA LEU A 161 -3.38 -10.75 -0.03
C LEU A 161 -3.86 -11.38 -1.32
N LYS A 162 -3.76 -10.67 -2.44
CA LYS A 162 -4.04 -11.20 -3.78
C LYS A 162 -2.81 -10.99 -4.65
N PHE A 163 -2.40 -12.06 -5.33
CA PHE A 163 -1.21 -12.10 -6.19
C PHE A 163 0.11 -11.78 -5.47
N ALA A 164 0.20 -12.09 -4.17
CA ALA A 164 1.44 -12.10 -3.40
C ALA A 164 1.81 -13.55 -3.07
N ASN A 165 3.11 -13.87 -3.10
CA ASN A 165 3.61 -15.14 -2.59
C ASN A 165 3.73 -15.06 -1.07
N VAL A 166 3.44 -16.15 -0.38
CA VAL A 166 3.71 -16.35 1.05
C VAL A 166 4.65 -17.56 1.11
N THR A 167 5.90 -17.33 1.50
CA THR A 167 7.00 -18.31 1.57
C THR A 167 7.99 -17.89 2.63
#